data_AF-A0AA88VXX4-F1
#
_entry.id   AF-A0AA88VXX4-F1
#
_cell.length_a   1.000
_cell.length_b   1.000
_cell.length_c   1.000
_cell.angle_alpha   90.00
_cell.angle_beta   90.00
_cell.angle_gamma   90.00
#
_symmetry.space_group_name_H-M   'P 1'
#
loop_
_entity.id
_entity.type
_entity.pdbx_description
1 polymer ?
#
loop_
_entity_poly.entity_id
_entity_poly.type
_entity_poly.pdbx_seq_one_letter_code
_entity_poly.pdbx_strand_id
1 'polypeptide(L)'
;MRRSVHHFAVLFLGGADAREALAYADRMAGNLDVSLTVIWFLEFNSEGDDEMEKKLDDGLVTWFWVKNEENDKVIYREVVVKNGEETVAAIQAMYNEYYDMWIVGRKHGINPVLIRGLSNWSEYHELGVIGDYVASRDLGSAASVLVAQQQILRGQDAASDGLGARFWCCSYRY
;
A
#
# COMPACT_ATOMS: atom_id res chain seq x y z
N MET A 1 33.33 1.51 -3.92
CA MET A 1 32.02 1.87 -4.52
C MET A 1 31.11 2.24 -3.36
N ARG A 2 30.66 3.50 -3.22
CA ARG A 2 29.67 3.84 -2.18
C ARG A 2 28.36 3.17 -2.58
N ARG A 3 27.85 2.26 -1.75
CA ARG A 3 26.45 1.80 -1.84
C ARG A 3 25.58 3.01 -1.51
N SER A 4 24.76 3.45 -2.46
CA SER A 4 23.73 4.45 -2.20
C SER A 4 22.57 3.71 -1.55
N VAL A 5 22.08 4.23 -0.42
CA VAL A 5 20.84 3.74 0.17
C VAL A 5 19.68 4.29 -0.68
N HIS A 6 18.74 3.43 -1.01
CA HIS A 6 17.50 3.76 -1.71
C HIS A 6 16.37 3.88 -0.69
N HIS A 7 15.67 5.00 -0.70
CA HIS A 7 14.60 5.29 0.24
C HIS A 7 13.25 5.05 -0.41
N PHE A 8 12.53 4.02 0.03
CA PHE A 8 11.22 3.65 -0.50
C PHE A 8 10.13 3.97 0.53
N ALA A 9 8.97 4.41 0.05
CA ALA A 9 7.79 4.65 0.87
C ALA A 9 6.62 3.80 0.39
N VAL A 10 5.93 3.14 1.30
CA VAL A 10 4.66 2.44 1.03
C VAL A 10 3.53 3.25 1.62
N LEU A 11 2.56 3.66 0.80
CA LEU A 11 1.30 4.21 1.27
C LEU A 11 0.27 3.07 1.35
N PHE A 12 -0.01 2.63 2.57
CA PHE A 12 -0.94 1.54 2.83
C PHE A 12 -2.29 2.10 3.28
N LEU A 13 -3.28 2.07 2.39
CA LEU A 13 -4.66 2.53 2.64
C LEU A 13 -5.66 1.37 2.80
N GLY A 14 -5.13 0.16 3.02
CA GLY A 14 -5.91 -1.07 3.13
C GLY A 14 -6.37 -1.63 1.78
N GLY A 15 -6.91 -2.84 1.86
CA GLY A 15 -7.40 -3.57 0.71
C GLY A 15 -6.36 -4.41 -0.02
N ALA A 16 -6.87 -5.24 -0.91
CA ALA A 16 -6.11 -6.32 -1.53
C ALA A 16 -4.91 -5.86 -2.40
N ASP A 17 -5.04 -4.72 -3.09
CA ASP A 17 -3.93 -4.14 -3.85
C ASP A 17 -2.83 -3.57 -2.94
N ALA A 18 -3.19 -2.95 -1.82
CA ALA A 18 -2.23 -2.43 -0.84
C ALA A 18 -1.47 -3.57 -0.13
N ARG A 19 -2.14 -4.70 0.11
CA ARG A 19 -1.50 -5.92 0.62
C ARG A 19 -0.44 -6.46 -0.34
N GLU A 20 -0.71 -6.48 -1.65
CA GLU A 20 0.30 -6.86 -2.65
C GLU A 20 1.47 -5.86 -2.69
N ALA A 21 1.16 -4.56 -2.59
CA ALA A 21 2.16 -3.50 -2.52
C ALA A 21 3.13 -3.71 -1.35
N LEU A 22 2.60 -4.00 -0.15
CA LEU A 22 3.39 -4.26 1.04
C LEU A 22 4.19 -5.57 0.92
N ALA A 23 3.60 -6.64 0.39
CA ALA A 23 4.31 -7.89 0.16
C ALA A 23 5.48 -7.73 -0.82
N TYR A 24 5.33 -6.87 -1.83
CA TYR A 24 6.40 -6.56 -2.76
C TYR A 24 7.50 -5.71 -2.11
N ALA A 25 7.12 -4.69 -1.34
CA ALA A 25 8.06 -3.86 -0.59
C ALA A 25 8.84 -4.65 0.47
N ASP A 26 8.20 -5.61 1.14
CA ASP A 26 8.85 -6.52 2.09
C ASP A 26 9.97 -7.35 1.44
N ARG A 27 9.77 -7.78 0.19
CA ARG A 27 10.84 -8.45 -0.59
C ARG A 27 12.00 -7.50 -0.89
N MET A 28 11.70 -6.23 -1.18
CA MET A 28 12.73 -5.20 -1.42
C MET A 28 13.53 -4.87 -0.16
N ALA A 29 12.89 -4.84 1.00
CA ALA A 29 13.52 -4.59 2.30
C ALA A 29 14.55 -5.68 2.69
N GLY A 30 14.53 -6.85 2.05
CA GLY A 30 15.59 -7.86 2.17
C GLY A 30 16.94 -7.43 1.59
N ASN A 31 17.00 -6.34 0.81
CA ASN A 31 18.25 -5.78 0.31
C ASN A 31 18.84 -4.77 1.30
N LEU A 32 20.12 -4.93 1.65
CA LEU A 32 20.84 -4.03 2.55
C LEU A 32 20.95 -2.59 2.05
N ASP A 33 20.69 -2.32 0.77
CA ASP A 33 20.70 -0.96 0.21
C ASP A 33 19.34 -0.28 0.25
N VAL A 34 18.30 -0.94 0.78
CA VAL A 34 16.95 -0.37 0.83
C VAL A 34 16.63 0.06 2.25
N SER A 35 16.15 1.28 2.40
CA SER A 35 15.43 1.76 3.57
C SER A 35 13.97 1.95 3.20
N LEU A 36 13.07 1.40 4.01
CA LEU A 36 11.65 1.32 3.71
C LEU A 36 10.85 2.01 4.81
N THR A 37 10.03 2.99 4.43
CA THR A 37 9.02 3.57 5.33
C THR A 37 7.65 3.04 4.92
N VAL A 38 6.94 2.39 5.84
CA VAL A 38 5.54 1.98 5.67
C VAL A 38 4.65 2.95 6.42
N ILE A 39 3.73 3.58 5.69
CA ILE A 39 2.74 4.51 6.22
C ILE A 39 1.37 3.86 6.14
N TRP A 40 0.79 3.52 7.29
CA TRP A 40 -0.54 2.95 7.40
C TRP A 40 -1.59 4.02 7.69
N PHE A 41 -2.50 4.24 6.75
CA PHE A 41 -3.63 5.14 6.93
C PHE A 41 -4.81 4.39 7.55
N LEU A 42 -5.34 4.95 8.63
CA LEU A 42 -6.50 4.43 9.34
C LEU A 42 -7.59 5.50 9.39
N GLU A 43 -8.85 5.10 9.20
CA GLU A 43 -9.97 6.02 9.34
C GLU A 43 -10.27 6.25 10.85
N PHE A 44 -10.49 7.50 11.22
CA PHE A 44 -10.61 7.96 12.62
C PHE A 44 -11.73 7.27 13.43
N ASN A 45 -12.87 6.99 12.81
CA ASN A 45 -14.05 6.39 13.43
C ASN A 45 -14.38 4.98 12.90
N SER A 46 -13.50 4.38 12.08
CA SER A 46 -13.80 3.16 11.32
C SER A 46 -15.01 3.29 10.37
N GLU A 47 -15.34 4.51 9.94
CA GLU A 47 -16.39 4.77 8.95
C GLU A 47 -15.98 4.19 7.60
N GLY A 48 -16.85 3.36 7.01
CA GLY A 48 -16.58 2.77 5.69
C GLY A 48 -15.58 1.61 5.70
N ASP A 49 -15.12 1.17 6.88
CA ASP A 49 -14.29 -0.03 7.01
C ASP A 49 -15.10 -1.28 6.63
N ASP A 50 -14.51 -2.11 5.78
CA ASP A 50 -14.95 -3.50 5.61
C ASP A 50 -14.25 -4.35 6.67
N GLU A 51 -15.02 -5.00 7.57
CA GLU A 51 -14.45 -5.77 8.68
C GLU A 51 -13.56 -6.93 8.23
N MET A 52 -13.84 -7.53 7.06
CA MET A 52 -13.05 -8.64 6.54
C MET A 52 -11.73 -8.13 5.96
N GLU A 53 -11.77 -7.07 5.16
CA GLU A 53 -10.56 -6.40 4.66
C GLU A 53 -9.69 -5.90 5.81
N LYS A 54 -10.29 -5.24 6.80
CA LYS A 54 -9.58 -4.74 7.99
C LYS A 54 -8.86 -5.84 8.74
N LYS A 55 -9.50 -6.99 8.98
CA LYS A 55 -8.85 -8.15 9.64
C LYS A 55 -7.65 -8.68 8.86
N LEU A 56 -7.75 -8.70 7.53
CA LEU A 56 -6.64 -9.13 6.67
C LEU A 56 -5.51 -8.10 6.69
N ASP A 57 -5.85 -6.83 6.67
CA ASP A 57 -4.91 -5.70 6.72
C ASP A 57 -4.17 -5.67 8.07
N ASP A 58 -4.89 -5.70 9.19
CA ASP A 58 -4.34 -5.75 10.54
C ASP A 58 -3.38 -6.94 10.70
N GLY A 59 -3.79 -8.12 10.22
CA GLY A 59 -2.96 -9.33 10.29
C GLY A 59 -1.67 -9.22 9.48
N LEU A 60 -1.75 -8.68 8.26
CA LEU A 60 -0.58 -8.51 7.40
C LEU A 60 0.39 -7.45 7.96
N VAL A 61 -0.13 -6.30 8.37
CA VAL A 61 0.67 -5.19 8.89
C VAL A 61 1.33 -5.59 10.21
N THR A 62 0.60 -6.26 11.10
CA THR A 62 1.16 -6.81 12.35
C THR A 62 2.27 -7.80 12.07
N TRP A 63 2.07 -8.74 11.14
CA TRP A 63 3.11 -9.69 10.75
C TRP A 63 4.36 -8.99 10.20
N PHE A 64 4.17 -7.98 9.34
CA PHE A 64 5.25 -7.21 8.74
C PHE A 64 6.07 -6.46 9.81
N TRP A 65 5.39 -5.84 10.76
CA TRP A 65 6.04 -5.15 11.88
C TRP A 65 6.86 -6.10 12.75
N VAL A 66 6.26 -7.21 13.20
CA VAL A 66 6.95 -8.23 14.03
C VAL A 66 8.16 -8.81 13.31
N LYS A 67 8.04 -9.09 12.00
CA LYS A 67 9.16 -9.59 11.19
C LYS A 67 10.35 -8.62 11.15
N ASN A 68 10.06 -7.31 11.15
CA ASN A 68 11.06 -6.26 10.96
C ASN A 68 11.38 -5.48 12.25
N GLU A 69 10.99 -5.99 13.43
CA GLU A 69 11.18 -5.30 14.72
C GLU A 69 12.65 -4.97 15.00
N GLU A 70 13.58 -5.84 14.57
CA GLU A 70 15.04 -5.64 14.70
C GLU A 70 15.69 -4.99 13.46
N ASN A 71 14.90 -4.62 12.44
CA ASN A 71 15.41 -4.07 11.19
C ASN A 71 15.40 -2.53 11.23
N ASP A 72 16.56 -1.94 11.53
CA ASP A 72 16.76 -0.49 11.63
C ASP A 72 16.52 0.30 10.33
N LYS A 73 16.38 -0.39 9.19
CA LYS A 73 16.09 0.20 7.88
C LYS A 73 14.61 0.27 7.56
N VAL A 74 13.76 -0.38 8.37
CA VAL A 74 12.31 -0.40 8.19
C VAL A 74 11.69 0.51 9.24
N ILE A 75 11.00 1.54 8.78
CA ILE A 75 10.27 2.48 9.63
C ILE A 75 8.78 2.24 9.40
N TYR A 76 8.02 2.21 10.48
CA TYR A 76 6.58 2.04 10.44
C TYR A 76 5.89 3.26 11.07
N ARG A 77 4.84 3.77 10.41
CA ARG A 77 4.09 4.96 10.84
C ARG A 77 2.60 4.76 10.64
N GLU A 78 1.84 4.92 11.71
CA GLU A 78 0.38 4.95 11.63
C GLU A 78 -0.10 6.39 11.53
N VAL A 79 -1.05 6.63 10.63
CA VAL A 79 -1.65 7.95 10.38
C VAL A 79 -3.16 7.80 10.41
N VAL A 80 -3.77 8.41 11.41
CA VAL A 80 -5.23 8.43 11.55
C VAL A 80 -5.78 9.67 10.84
N VAL A 81 -6.74 9.48 9.94
CA VAL A 81 -7.34 10.53 9.11
C VAL A 81 -8.87 10.43 9.09
N LYS A 82 -9.55 11.54 8.87
CA LYS A 82 -11.03 11.60 8.82
C LYS A 82 -11.61 11.56 7.41
N ASN A 83 -10.80 11.83 6.39
CA ASN A 83 -11.22 11.90 4.99
C ASN A 83 -10.00 12.02 4.06
N GLY A 84 -10.25 12.06 2.73
CA GLY A 84 -9.21 12.20 1.72
C GLY A 84 -8.39 13.50 1.76
N GLU A 85 -8.94 14.61 2.27
CA GLU A 85 -8.17 15.85 2.43
C GLU A 85 -7.07 15.68 3.50
N GLU A 86 -7.42 15.05 4.64
CA GLU A 86 -6.43 14.72 5.67
C GLU A 86 -5.42 13.68 5.19
N THR A 87 -5.83 12.69 4.37
CA THR A 87 -4.91 11.75 3.70
C THR A 87 -3.88 12.49 2.84
N VAL A 88 -4.35 13.41 2.00
CA VAL A 88 -3.49 14.24 1.14
C VAL A 88 -2.55 15.12 1.96
N ALA A 89 -3.06 15.79 2.99
CA ALA A 89 -2.27 16.64 3.87
C ALA A 89 -1.16 15.84 4.58
N ALA A 90 -1.45 14.61 5.00
CA ALA A 90 -0.46 13.72 5.59
C ALA A 90 0.62 13.29 4.57
N ILE A 91 0.25 12.96 3.33
CA ILE A 91 1.22 12.66 2.26
C ILE A 91 2.11 13.89 1.97
N GLN A 92 1.52 15.08 1.92
CA GLN A 92 2.26 16.33 1.72
C GLN A 92 3.24 16.62 2.87
N ALA A 93 2.86 16.33 4.11
CA ALA A 93 3.74 16.51 5.26
C ALA A 93 5.01 15.63 5.17
N MET A 94 4.92 14.49 4.47
CA MET A 94 6.04 13.57 4.23
C MET A 94 6.96 14.04 3.11
N TYR A 95 6.60 15.05 2.32
CA TYR A 95 7.43 15.53 1.20
C TYR A 95 8.78 16.09 1.63
N ASN A 96 8.89 16.57 2.87
CA ASN A 96 10.18 17.00 3.41
C ASN A 96 11.18 15.83 3.57
N GLU A 97 10.71 14.59 3.42
CA GLU A 97 11.52 13.38 3.42
C GLU A 97 11.86 12.99 1.98
N TYR A 98 13.13 12.68 1.74
CA TYR A 98 13.61 12.28 0.42
C TYR A 98 13.31 10.80 0.17
N TYR A 99 12.43 10.52 -0.80
CA TYR A 99 12.13 9.17 -1.28
C TYR A 99 12.51 9.02 -2.76
N ASP A 100 13.11 7.89 -3.11
CA ASP A 100 13.43 7.52 -4.50
C ASP A 100 12.25 6.81 -5.19
N MET A 101 11.37 6.17 -4.41
CA MET A 101 10.20 5.44 -4.91
C MET A 101 9.02 5.48 -3.95
N TRP A 102 7.83 5.75 -4.49
CA TRP A 102 6.54 5.53 -3.82
C TRP A 102 5.93 4.23 -4.31
N ILE A 103 5.44 3.42 -3.38
CA ILE A 103 4.79 2.13 -3.63
C ILE A 103 3.36 2.21 -3.11
N VAL A 104 2.39 1.97 -3.98
CA VAL A 104 0.97 2.13 -3.65
C VAL A 104 0.14 0.98 -4.24
N GLY A 105 -0.99 0.68 -3.62
CA GLY A 105 -2.02 -0.17 -4.24
C GLY A 105 -2.88 0.62 -5.22
N ARG A 106 -3.35 -0.01 -6.31
CA ARG A 106 -4.15 0.66 -7.34
C ARG A 106 -5.51 1.16 -6.83
N LYS A 107 -6.41 0.26 -6.42
CA LYS A 107 -7.74 0.68 -5.92
C LYS A 107 -8.52 -0.35 -5.11
N HIS A 108 -8.23 -1.64 -5.23
CA HIS A 108 -9.14 -2.67 -4.75
C HIS A 108 -9.13 -2.77 -3.21
N GLY A 109 -10.31 -2.67 -2.60
CA GLY A 109 -10.53 -2.84 -1.16
C GLY A 109 -10.17 -1.62 -0.29
N ILE A 110 -9.81 -0.48 -0.89
CA ILE A 110 -9.50 0.75 -0.13
C ILE A 110 -10.78 1.29 0.51
N ASN A 111 -10.70 1.70 1.78
CA ASN A 111 -11.81 2.40 2.44
C ASN A 111 -12.12 3.71 1.67
N PRO A 112 -13.35 3.88 1.15
CA PRO A 112 -13.70 5.03 0.31
C PRO A 112 -13.64 6.37 1.05
N VAL A 113 -13.74 6.38 2.38
CA VAL A 113 -13.62 7.60 3.21
C VAL A 113 -12.20 8.17 3.12
N LEU A 114 -11.18 7.29 3.11
CA LEU A 114 -9.77 7.68 3.01
C LEU A 114 -9.41 8.37 1.69
N ILE A 115 -10.22 8.19 0.65
CA ILE A 115 -10.02 8.78 -0.68
C ILE A 115 -11.17 9.71 -1.09
N ARG A 116 -12.06 10.04 -0.15
CA ARG A 116 -13.25 10.85 -0.42
C ARG A 116 -12.84 12.26 -0.87
N GLY A 117 -13.36 12.68 -2.02
CA GLY A 117 -13.04 13.99 -2.61
C GLY A 117 -11.79 14.00 -3.50
N LEU A 118 -11.05 12.89 -3.55
CA LEU A 118 -9.85 12.77 -4.39
C LEU A 118 -10.15 12.21 -5.79
N SER A 119 -11.39 11.82 -6.08
CA SER A 119 -11.77 11.16 -7.34
C SER A 119 -11.53 12.02 -8.58
N ASN A 120 -11.58 13.35 -8.43
CA ASN A 120 -11.34 14.29 -9.53
C ASN A 120 -9.85 14.44 -9.89
N TRP A 121 -8.96 13.83 -9.09
CA TRP A 121 -7.51 13.90 -9.23
C TRP A 121 -6.95 12.61 -9.84
N SER A 122 -7.78 11.82 -10.52
CA SER A 122 -7.35 10.60 -11.21
C SER A 122 -7.46 10.83 -12.71
N GLU A 123 -6.38 11.32 -13.31
CA GLU A 123 -6.22 11.41 -14.76
C GLU A 123 -5.92 10.03 -15.35
N TYR A 124 -5.06 9.25 -14.68
CA TYR A 124 -4.62 7.92 -15.12
C TYR A 124 -5.25 6.80 -14.29
N HIS A 125 -6.15 6.05 -14.91
CA HIS A 125 -6.88 4.96 -14.24
C HIS A 125 -5.96 3.79 -13.85
N GLU A 126 -4.83 3.64 -14.51
CA GLU A 126 -3.78 2.66 -14.22
C GLU A 126 -3.04 2.93 -12.90
N LEU A 127 -2.93 4.20 -12.50
CA LEU A 127 -2.27 4.56 -11.25
C LEU A 127 -3.21 4.51 -10.04
N GLY A 128 -4.51 4.64 -10.29
CA GLY A 128 -5.50 4.79 -9.23
C GLY A 128 -5.35 6.13 -8.51
N VAL A 129 -6.26 6.43 -7.59
CA VAL A 129 -6.39 7.78 -7.00
C VAL A 129 -5.12 8.23 -6.28
N ILE A 130 -4.55 7.37 -5.43
CA ILE A 130 -3.34 7.69 -4.67
C ILE A 130 -2.11 7.70 -5.57
N GLY A 131 -1.98 6.74 -6.48
CA GLY A 131 -0.87 6.68 -7.44
C GLY A 131 -0.82 7.90 -8.35
N ASP A 132 -1.97 8.34 -8.82
CA ASP A 132 -2.09 9.56 -9.65
C ASP A 132 -1.69 10.79 -8.85
N TYR A 133 -2.19 10.90 -7.61
CA TYR A 133 -1.81 11.97 -6.70
C TYR A 133 -0.29 12.01 -6.51
N VAL A 134 0.36 10.89 -6.15
CA VAL A 134 1.81 10.84 -5.93
C VAL A 134 2.68 11.03 -7.18
N ALA A 135 2.13 10.70 -8.36
CA ALA A 135 2.79 10.94 -9.64
C ALA A 135 2.61 12.37 -10.16
N SER A 136 1.65 13.12 -9.59
CA SER A 136 1.35 14.48 -10.04
C SER A 136 2.52 15.43 -9.78
N ARG A 137 2.69 16.40 -10.69
CA ARG A 137 3.73 17.43 -10.58
C ARG A 137 3.58 18.31 -9.35
N ASP A 138 2.38 18.37 -8.78
CA ASP A 138 2.06 19.18 -7.61
C ASP A 138 2.78 18.70 -6.34
N LEU A 139 3.25 17.45 -6.34
CA LEU A 139 4.11 16.94 -5.27
C LEU A 139 5.60 17.24 -5.46
N GLY A 140 6.05 17.78 -6.59
CA GLY A 140 7.44 18.22 -6.78
C GLY A 140 8.54 17.15 -6.68
N SER A 141 8.18 15.88 -6.51
CA SER A 141 9.12 14.78 -6.33
C SER A 141 9.63 14.23 -7.66
N ALA A 142 10.93 13.93 -7.75
CA ALA A 142 11.52 13.17 -8.85
C ALA A 142 11.44 11.63 -8.63
N ALA A 143 10.72 11.20 -7.59
CA ALA A 143 10.58 9.79 -7.23
C ALA A 143 9.83 9.01 -8.31
N SER A 144 10.19 7.74 -8.44
CA SER A 144 9.41 6.79 -9.24
C SER A 144 8.15 6.38 -8.49
N VAL A 145 7.06 6.07 -9.21
CA VAL A 145 5.83 5.53 -8.61
C VAL A 145 5.62 4.11 -9.09
N LEU A 146 5.51 3.18 -8.15
CA LEU A 146 5.18 1.78 -8.40
C LEU A 146 3.76 1.51 -7.90
N VAL A 147 2.88 1.12 -8.82
CA VAL A 147 1.50 0.78 -8.49
C VAL A 147 1.32 -0.74 -8.56
N ALA A 148 1.00 -1.34 -7.42
CA ALA A 148 0.70 -2.76 -7.30
C ALA A 148 -0.80 -3.03 -7.50
N GLN A 149 -1.09 -4.15 -8.15
CA GLN A 149 -2.45 -4.63 -8.32
C GLN A 149 -2.47 -6.14 -8.12
N GLN A 150 -3.39 -6.62 -7.27
CA GLN A 150 -3.60 -8.05 -7.10
C GLN A 150 -4.15 -8.65 -8.40
N GLN A 151 -3.48 -9.71 -8.88
CA GLN A 151 -3.96 -10.47 -10.02
C GLN A 151 -5.11 -11.38 -9.60
N ILE A 152 -6.33 -11.10 -10.08
CA ILE A 152 -7.43 -12.06 -10.03
C ILE A 152 -7.27 -12.93 -11.28
N LEU A 153 -6.94 -14.21 -11.11
CA LEU A 153 -6.93 -15.18 -12.20
C LEU A 153 -8.35 -15.26 -12.79
N ARG A 154 -8.58 -14.59 -13.92
CA ARG A 154 -9.82 -14.75 -14.69
C ARG A 154 -9.80 -16.12 -15.37
N GLY A 155 -10.50 -17.08 -14.78
CA GLY A 155 -10.77 -18.37 -15.41
C GLY A 155 -11.52 -19.34 -14.51
N GLN A 156 -12.85 -19.22 -14.47
CA GLN A 156 -13.82 -20.31 -14.69
C GLN A 156 -15.25 -19.82 -14.40
N ASP A 157 -15.94 -19.34 -15.43
CA ASP A 157 -17.40 -19.46 -15.47
C ASP A 157 -17.74 -20.79 -16.17
N ALA A 158 -18.58 -21.58 -15.49
CA ALA A 158 -19.30 -22.77 -15.95
C ALA A 158 -18.52 -24.09 -16.20
N ALA A 159 -18.35 -24.89 -15.14
CA ALA A 159 -18.75 -26.30 -15.15
C ALA A 159 -18.99 -26.77 -13.71
N SER A 160 -20.17 -27.34 -13.48
CA SER A 160 -20.56 -28.05 -12.27
C SER A 160 -19.54 -29.13 -11.90
N ASP A 161 -18.89 -28.99 -10.75
CA ASP A 161 -18.94 -29.96 -9.65
C ASP A 161 -17.92 -29.55 -8.58
N GLY A 162 -18.22 -29.91 -7.34
CA GLY A 162 -17.49 -29.46 -6.16
C GLY A 162 -15.98 -29.72 -6.16
N LEU A 163 -15.34 -29.06 -5.18
CA LEU A 163 -13.93 -29.09 -4.79
C LEU A 163 -13.04 -28.02 -5.44
N GLY A 164 -12.49 -27.17 -4.56
CA GLY A 164 -11.22 -26.51 -4.79
C GLY A 164 -11.30 -25.03 -5.08
N ALA A 165 -11.76 -24.24 -4.09
CA ALA A 165 -11.30 -22.86 -3.97
C ALA A 165 -9.76 -22.91 -3.89
N ARG A 166 -9.10 -22.69 -5.02
CA ARG A 166 -7.65 -22.51 -5.11
C ARG A 166 -7.34 -21.13 -4.55
N PHE A 167 -7.33 -21.08 -3.21
CA PHE A 167 -6.62 -20.11 -2.41
C PHE A 167 -5.17 -20.10 -2.88
N TRP A 168 -4.86 -19.20 -3.80
CA TRP A 168 -3.51 -18.69 -3.94
C TRP A 168 -3.34 -17.60 -2.88
N CYS A 169 -3.20 -18.03 -1.63
CA CYS A 169 -2.35 -17.33 -0.68
C CYS A 169 -1.18 -18.29 -0.46
N CYS A 170 -0.07 -17.96 -1.11
CA CYS A 170 1.18 -18.67 -1.00
C CYS A 170 1.60 -18.65 0.47
N SER A 171 1.22 -19.71 1.19
CA SER A 171 2.01 -20.38 2.21
C SER A 171 2.98 -19.45 2.96
N TYR A 172 2.48 -18.74 3.96
CA TYR A 172 3.29 -18.47 5.16
C TYR A 172 3.59 -19.84 5.78
N ARG A 173 4.76 -20.42 5.46
CA ARG A 173 5.29 -21.59 6.17
C ARG A 173 6.49 -21.14 6.97
N TYR A 174 6.41 -21.44 8.26
CA TYR A 174 7.44 -21.37 9.29
C TYR A 174 8.75 -22.04 8.86
#